data_AF-A0A2V7UP93-F1
#
_entry.id   AF-A0A2V7UP93-F1
#
_cell.length_a   1.000
_cell.length_b   1.000
_cell.length_c   1.000
_cell.angle_alpha   90.00
_cell.angle_beta   90.00
_cell.angle_gamma   90.00
#
_symmetry.space_group_name_H-M   'P 1'
#
loop_
_entity.id
_entity.type
_entity.pdbx_description
1 polymer ?
#
loop_
_entity_poly.entity_id
_entity_poly.type
_entity_poly.pdbx_seq_one_letter_code
_entity_poly.pdbx_strand_id
1 'polypeptide(L)'
;MPLSVLLVDDTVFLRSMLRELVEQSDAYRVVAEAADGVTALTLVPELRPDRVITDLIMPGLDGVELTRVLVDSDPDLRVILTAAGDQEGAVLNALAAGAWDFISKPYVAAEVRRILAGPPPLPPPIGEEAERPLKVRLALSPDTPLPLARARVVRAHCAKLGQLLNDSGSPPMTSPDPEASRSLELLLQARATPEATRGWVGRLPWVAEVVVEALPSPEEDAPQRPRPSTSAPPRGSLRLRACFLDRLLDHLDQMTLDCEELSRRVPAAPSAPEPNAPLRRLGRGVARMRSEILAARLVPFERVAGRLQRAVEQSSRDSGRRASLRLSGGGTRLDLALLEEVADLLETLLRRIVEETVGRADIQRQLGLPDEVEVWLRVTRSGSRLAFVVGFPGPSQDAAPVLLNATLQERIRRLGGTASLVPGPEAWSLEMVLPSGVSVVRSYLCQAGKYLFAVPVVSVERAVDLPTARIRLSEGQSFWDEEGGESIPLVRFPRIPWTQADGNSRPGYPGLLYRVGPQRYALAVDAVLGETDVVVRSLKEGDARGQVAGMALMADGGIAIVPDLLNLARLR
;
A
#
# COMPACT_ATOMS: atom_id res chain seq x y z
N MET A 1 25.94 -9.39 -30.68
CA MET A 1 24.79 -10.30 -30.49
C MET A 1 23.88 -9.70 -29.45
N PRO A 2 22.54 -9.81 -29.57
CA PRO A 2 21.62 -9.31 -28.55
C PRO A 2 21.83 -10.06 -27.23
N LEU A 3 21.72 -9.35 -26.12
CA LEU A 3 21.75 -9.95 -24.79
C LEU A 3 20.49 -10.80 -24.59
N SER A 4 20.68 -12.01 -24.14
CA SER A 4 19.64 -12.99 -23.85
C SER A 4 18.95 -12.69 -22.51
N VAL A 5 17.62 -12.70 -22.53
CA VAL A 5 16.77 -12.41 -21.35
C VAL A 5 15.83 -13.57 -21.10
N LEU A 6 15.76 -14.05 -19.87
CA LEU A 6 14.70 -14.95 -19.39
C LEU A 6 13.65 -14.13 -18.65
N LEU A 7 12.37 -14.29 -18.99
CA LEU A 7 11.26 -13.67 -18.27
C LEU A 7 10.57 -14.68 -17.36
N VAL A 8 10.34 -14.31 -16.10
CA VAL A 8 9.70 -15.15 -15.10
C VAL A 8 8.59 -14.34 -14.44
N ASP A 9 7.33 -14.71 -14.66
CA ASP A 9 6.18 -14.00 -14.11
C ASP A 9 4.99 -14.96 -14.18
N ASP A 10 4.19 -15.12 -13.14
CA ASP A 10 3.05 -16.06 -13.13
C ASP A 10 1.85 -15.53 -13.94
N THR A 11 1.85 -14.22 -14.21
CA THR A 11 0.80 -13.53 -14.92
C THR A 11 1.15 -13.42 -16.40
N VAL A 12 0.51 -14.28 -17.21
CA VAL A 12 0.71 -14.34 -18.68
C VAL A 12 0.68 -12.95 -19.34
N PHE A 13 -0.26 -12.09 -18.95
CA PHE A 13 -0.40 -10.75 -19.52
C PHE A 13 0.81 -9.84 -19.23
N LEU A 14 1.31 -9.83 -17.99
CA LEU A 14 2.47 -9.01 -17.61
C LEU A 14 3.74 -9.53 -18.28
N ARG A 15 3.88 -10.84 -18.37
CA ARG A 15 4.98 -11.50 -19.09
C ARG A 15 4.99 -11.16 -20.58
N SER A 16 3.84 -11.20 -21.26
CA SER A 16 3.72 -10.78 -22.67
C SER A 16 4.04 -9.29 -22.88
N MET A 17 3.54 -8.43 -21.99
CA MET A 17 3.83 -7.00 -22.04
C MET A 17 5.34 -6.72 -21.86
N LEU A 18 5.99 -7.37 -20.89
CA LEU A 18 7.44 -7.26 -20.70
C LEU A 18 8.21 -7.75 -21.92
N ARG A 19 7.81 -8.88 -22.52
CA ARG A 19 8.43 -9.37 -23.77
C ARG A 19 8.41 -8.30 -24.84
N GLU A 20 7.25 -7.73 -25.13
CA GLU A 20 7.12 -6.66 -26.12
C GLU A 20 8.04 -5.47 -25.80
N LEU A 21 8.12 -5.05 -24.54
CA LEU A 21 8.98 -3.93 -24.12
C LEU A 21 10.48 -4.24 -24.20
N VAL A 22 10.88 -5.49 -23.94
CA VAL A 22 12.27 -5.95 -24.03
C VAL A 22 12.70 -6.05 -25.50
N GLU A 23 11.85 -6.63 -26.34
CA GLU A 23 12.14 -6.89 -27.76
C GLU A 23 11.93 -5.67 -28.67
N GLN A 24 11.46 -4.53 -28.13
CA GLN A 24 11.46 -3.24 -28.83
C GLN A 24 12.86 -2.75 -29.24
N SER A 25 13.92 -3.32 -28.68
CA SER A 25 15.30 -3.01 -29.03
C SER A 25 16.02 -4.26 -29.52
N ASP A 26 16.70 -4.15 -30.66
CA ASP A 26 17.55 -5.21 -31.21
C ASP A 26 18.76 -5.57 -30.32
N ALA A 27 18.95 -4.87 -29.20
CA ALA A 27 19.99 -5.14 -28.21
C ALA A 27 19.64 -6.29 -27.26
N TYR A 28 18.37 -6.68 -27.15
CA TYR A 28 17.90 -7.73 -26.24
C TYR A 28 17.02 -8.73 -26.96
N ARG A 29 17.06 -9.98 -26.52
CA ARG A 29 16.22 -11.07 -27.04
C ARG A 29 15.70 -11.92 -25.90
N VAL A 30 14.39 -12.16 -25.85
CA VAL A 30 13.82 -13.05 -24.84
C VAL A 30 13.99 -14.50 -25.31
N VAL A 31 14.86 -15.25 -24.62
CA VAL A 31 15.23 -16.62 -25.00
C VAL A 31 14.27 -17.67 -24.48
N ALA A 32 13.58 -17.39 -23.36
CA ALA A 32 12.51 -18.22 -22.83
C ALA A 32 11.62 -17.43 -21.86
N GLU A 33 10.50 -18.05 -21.49
CA GLU A 33 9.56 -17.60 -20.47
C GLU A 33 9.34 -18.72 -19.46
N ALA A 34 9.19 -18.36 -18.19
CA ALA A 34 8.77 -19.24 -17.11
C ALA A 34 7.57 -18.65 -16.38
N ALA A 35 6.66 -19.51 -15.93
CA ALA A 35 5.48 -19.12 -15.17
C ALA A 35 5.71 -19.11 -13.65
N ASP A 36 6.84 -19.65 -13.20
CA ASP A 36 7.20 -19.75 -11.78
C ASP A 36 8.72 -19.88 -11.61
N GLY A 37 9.19 -19.66 -10.38
CA GLY A 37 10.62 -19.74 -10.07
C GLY A 37 11.22 -21.14 -10.22
N VAL A 38 10.43 -22.21 -10.06
CA VAL A 38 10.93 -23.60 -10.17
C VAL A 38 11.30 -23.91 -11.62
N THR A 39 10.45 -23.52 -12.56
CA THR A 39 10.69 -23.61 -13.99
C THR A 39 11.90 -22.76 -14.38
N ALA A 40 12.03 -21.55 -13.81
CA ALA A 40 13.18 -20.68 -14.05
C ALA A 40 14.50 -21.32 -13.60
N LEU A 41 14.54 -21.98 -12.44
CA LEU A 41 15.74 -22.71 -11.96
C LEU A 41 16.17 -23.84 -12.88
N THR A 42 15.23 -24.43 -13.63
CA THR A 42 15.53 -25.47 -14.62
C THR A 42 16.09 -24.86 -15.91
N LEU A 43 15.52 -23.74 -16.36
CA LEU A 43 15.88 -23.09 -17.63
C LEU A 43 17.18 -22.28 -17.57
N VAL A 44 17.52 -21.68 -16.44
CA VAL A 44 18.73 -20.84 -16.33
C VAL A 44 20.02 -21.62 -16.63
N PRO A 45 20.27 -22.82 -16.07
CA PRO A 45 21.45 -23.62 -16.39
C PRO A 45 21.52 -24.07 -17.85
N GLU A 46 20.36 -24.35 -18.48
CA GLU A 46 20.25 -24.81 -19.86
C GLU A 46 20.49 -23.69 -20.87
N LEU A 47 19.86 -22.53 -20.65
CA LEU A 47 19.85 -21.43 -21.61
C LEU A 47 20.95 -20.39 -21.36
N ARG A 48 21.52 -20.36 -20.14
CA ARG A 48 22.53 -19.40 -19.68
C ARG A 48 22.21 -17.96 -20.12
N PRO A 49 21.05 -17.41 -19.71
CA PRO A 49 20.66 -16.06 -20.09
C PRO A 49 21.62 -15.02 -19.48
N ASP A 50 21.86 -13.92 -20.20
CA ASP A 50 22.65 -12.79 -19.67
C ASP A 50 21.91 -12.06 -18.54
N ARG A 51 20.58 -12.12 -18.55
CA ARG A 51 19.70 -11.46 -17.58
C ARG A 51 18.44 -12.28 -17.29
N VAL A 52 17.99 -12.21 -16.04
CA VAL A 52 16.68 -12.73 -15.63
C VAL A 52 15.82 -11.56 -15.16
N ILE A 53 14.63 -11.40 -15.75
CA ILE A 53 13.60 -10.50 -15.21
C ILE A 53 12.56 -11.36 -14.53
N THR A 54 12.38 -11.20 -13.23
CA THR A 54 11.43 -12.02 -12.44
C THR A 54 10.41 -11.16 -11.71
N ASP A 55 9.16 -11.61 -11.67
CA ASP A 55 8.20 -11.08 -10.70
C ASP A 55 8.67 -11.37 -9.27
N LEU A 56 8.38 -10.44 -8.39
CA LEU A 56 8.71 -10.52 -6.98
C LEU A 56 7.82 -11.55 -6.29
N ILE A 57 6.52 -11.56 -6.60
CA ILE A 57 5.55 -12.50 -6.01
C ILE A 57 5.15 -13.51 -7.07
N MET A 58 5.44 -14.79 -6.81
CA MET A 58 5.01 -15.92 -7.63
C MET A 58 4.70 -17.11 -6.72
N PRO A 59 3.80 -18.03 -7.11
CA PRO A 59 3.51 -19.23 -6.35
C PRO A 59 4.71 -20.17 -6.29
N GLY A 60 4.87 -20.86 -5.15
CA GLY A 60 5.97 -21.79 -4.94
C GLY A 60 7.27 -21.07 -4.59
N LEU A 61 8.14 -20.87 -5.58
CA LEU A 61 9.42 -20.18 -5.40
C LEU A 61 9.27 -18.71 -5.83
N ASP A 62 9.30 -17.80 -4.86
CA ASP A 62 9.12 -16.37 -5.13
C ASP A 62 10.37 -15.72 -5.76
N GLY A 63 10.25 -14.48 -6.23
CA GLY A 63 11.35 -13.77 -6.89
C GLY A 63 12.54 -13.49 -5.98
N VAL A 64 12.33 -13.36 -4.66
CA VAL A 64 13.40 -13.10 -3.67
C VAL A 64 14.23 -14.37 -3.45
N GLU A 65 13.56 -15.50 -3.28
CA GLU A 65 14.17 -16.82 -3.12
C GLU A 65 14.86 -17.25 -4.41
N LEU A 66 14.21 -17.08 -5.56
CA LEU A 66 14.80 -17.32 -6.88
C LEU A 66 16.08 -16.49 -7.05
N THR A 67 16.03 -15.19 -6.75
CA THR A 67 17.22 -14.31 -6.81
C THR A 67 18.36 -14.87 -5.99
N ARG A 68 18.10 -15.25 -4.73
CA ARG A 68 19.13 -15.77 -3.84
C ARG A 68 19.80 -17.02 -4.43
N VAL A 69 19.00 -17.98 -4.88
CA VAL A 69 19.50 -19.24 -5.46
C VAL A 69 20.32 -18.98 -6.73
N LEU A 70 19.84 -18.09 -7.59
CA LEU A 70 20.51 -17.76 -8.85
C LEU A 70 21.84 -17.03 -8.63
N VAL A 71 21.87 -16.02 -7.75
CA VAL A 71 23.08 -15.24 -7.45
C VAL A 71 24.12 -16.07 -6.69
N ASP A 72 23.69 -16.94 -5.77
CA ASP A 72 24.59 -17.87 -5.07
C ASP A 72 25.25 -18.85 -6.04
N SER A 73 24.57 -19.19 -7.15
CA SER A 73 25.07 -20.11 -8.18
C SER A 73 25.93 -19.41 -9.25
N ASP A 74 25.53 -18.22 -9.67
CA ASP A 74 26.22 -17.39 -10.66
C ASP A 74 26.19 -15.90 -10.23
N PRO A 75 27.26 -15.41 -9.57
CA PRO A 75 27.34 -14.03 -9.09
C PRO A 75 27.34 -12.97 -10.21
N ASP A 76 27.65 -13.34 -11.45
CA ASP A 76 27.68 -12.42 -12.58
C ASP A 76 26.30 -12.27 -13.26
N LEU A 77 25.36 -13.18 -12.98
CA LEU A 77 24.01 -13.15 -13.52
C LEU A 77 23.23 -11.94 -13.00
N ARG A 78 22.72 -11.12 -13.92
CA ARG A 78 21.91 -9.94 -13.56
C ARG A 78 20.45 -10.32 -13.38
N VAL A 79 20.04 -10.43 -12.13
CA VAL A 79 18.62 -10.61 -11.77
C VAL A 79 17.96 -9.26 -11.55
N ILE A 80 16.89 -8.99 -12.30
CA ILE A 80 16.08 -7.78 -12.25
C ILE A 80 14.69 -8.16 -11.77
N LEU A 81 14.19 -7.49 -10.74
CA LEU A 81 12.85 -7.76 -10.22
C LEU A 81 11.80 -6.93 -10.92
N THR A 82 10.55 -7.37 -10.89
CA THR A 82 9.39 -6.51 -11.13
C THR A 82 8.57 -6.38 -9.86
N ALA A 83 8.14 -5.17 -9.52
CA ALA A 83 7.51 -4.90 -8.24
C ALA A 83 6.42 -3.82 -8.34
N ALA A 84 5.36 -3.98 -7.56
CA ALA A 84 4.32 -2.96 -7.37
C ALA A 84 4.77 -1.88 -6.37
N GLY A 85 4.10 -0.73 -6.39
CA GLY A 85 4.47 0.46 -5.60
C GLY A 85 4.44 0.28 -4.08
N ASP A 86 3.78 -0.74 -3.55
CA ASP A 86 3.69 -1.07 -2.13
C ASP A 86 4.70 -2.14 -1.68
N GLN A 87 5.51 -2.69 -2.60
CA GLN A 87 6.42 -3.80 -2.33
C GLN A 87 7.85 -3.37 -1.97
N GLU A 88 8.07 -2.12 -1.55
CA GLU A 88 9.40 -1.55 -1.29
C GLU A 88 10.25 -2.41 -0.33
N GLY A 89 9.64 -2.90 0.75
CA GLY A 89 10.33 -3.76 1.72
C GLY A 89 10.80 -5.09 1.12
N ALA A 90 10.01 -5.67 0.22
CA ALA A 90 10.38 -6.93 -0.43
C ALA A 90 11.45 -6.73 -1.51
N VAL A 91 11.38 -5.62 -2.25
CA VAL A 91 12.45 -5.20 -3.17
C VAL A 91 13.76 -5.00 -2.41
N LEU A 92 13.73 -4.36 -1.23
CA LEU A 92 14.92 -4.21 -0.39
C LEU A 92 15.52 -5.56 0.06
N ASN A 93 14.67 -6.54 0.38
CA ASN A 93 15.13 -7.89 0.72
C ASN A 93 15.79 -8.59 -0.46
N ALA A 94 15.25 -8.43 -1.66
CA ALA A 94 15.81 -9.03 -2.86
C ALA A 94 17.09 -8.33 -3.34
N LEU A 95 17.17 -7.00 -3.23
CA LEU A 95 18.45 -6.28 -3.40
C LEU A 95 19.50 -6.74 -2.39
N ALA A 96 19.10 -7.04 -1.15
CA ALA A 96 19.99 -7.64 -0.15
C ALA A 96 20.37 -9.09 -0.47
N ALA A 97 19.55 -9.81 -1.24
CA ALA A 97 19.83 -11.15 -1.75
C ALA A 97 20.70 -11.15 -3.03
N GLY A 98 21.09 -9.97 -3.53
CA GLY A 98 21.96 -9.83 -4.70
C GLY A 98 21.26 -9.45 -6.00
N ALA A 99 19.96 -9.11 -5.97
CA ALA A 99 19.29 -8.56 -7.15
C ALA A 99 20.04 -7.32 -7.64
N TRP A 100 20.22 -7.24 -8.97
CA TRP A 100 21.00 -6.19 -9.60
C TRP A 100 20.22 -4.88 -9.69
N ASP A 101 18.92 -4.93 -9.98
CA ASP A 101 17.99 -3.78 -10.00
C ASP A 101 16.52 -4.27 -9.99
N PHE A 102 15.57 -3.36 -10.10
CA PHE A 102 14.14 -3.66 -10.24
C PHE A 102 13.41 -2.69 -11.18
N ILE A 103 12.29 -3.12 -11.74
CA ILE A 103 11.36 -2.37 -12.58
C ILE A 103 10.05 -2.18 -11.81
N SER A 104 9.57 -0.94 -11.72
CA SER A 104 8.26 -0.67 -11.09
C SER A 104 7.09 -1.00 -12.02
N LYS A 105 6.03 -1.58 -11.47
CA LYS A 105 4.73 -1.79 -12.14
C LYS A 105 3.88 -0.53 -11.89
N PRO A 106 3.17 0.02 -12.91
CA PRO A 106 3.06 -0.48 -14.28
C PRO A 106 4.31 -0.20 -15.14
N TYR A 107 4.62 -1.10 -16.07
CA TYR A 107 5.82 -0.99 -16.89
C TYR A 107 5.81 0.20 -17.84
N VAL A 108 6.88 1.01 -17.79
CA VAL A 108 7.12 2.11 -18.74
C VAL A 108 8.29 1.76 -19.64
N ALA A 109 8.11 1.85 -20.97
CA ALA A 109 9.14 1.49 -21.95
C ALA A 109 10.49 2.20 -21.76
N ALA A 110 10.45 3.46 -21.31
CA ALA A 110 11.66 4.21 -21.00
C ALA A 110 12.39 3.66 -19.76
N GLU A 111 11.66 3.20 -18.75
CA GLU A 111 12.23 2.62 -17.52
C GLU A 111 12.85 1.25 -17.80
N VAL A 112 12.13 0.36 -18.49
CA VAL A 112 12.61 -0.97 -18.86
C VAL A 112 13.90 -0.88 -19.67
N ARG A 113 13.94 -0.04 -20.72
CA ARG A 113 15.17 0.17 -21.52
C ARG A 113 16.34 0.70 -20.70
N ARG A 114 16.07 1.59 -19.74
CA ARG A 114 17.10 2.21 -18.89
C ARG A 114 17.71 1.19 -17.94
N ILE A 115 16.89 0.38 -17.29
CA ILE A 115 17.33 -0.69 -16.38
C ILE A 115 18.07 -1.78 -17.17
N LEU A 116 17.58 -2.14 -18.36
CA LEU A 116 18.29 -3.06 -19.22
C LEU A 116 19.64 -2.49 -19.69
N ALA A 117 19.76 -1.21 -20.03
CA ALA A 117 21.06 -0.62 -20.37
C ALA A 117 22.05 -0.64 -19.18
N GLY A 118 21.55 -0.36 -17.98
CA GLY A 118 22.35 -0.23 -16.76
C GLY A 118 23.15 1.05 -16.65
N PRO A 119 24.03 1.16 -15.64
CA PRO A 119 24.73 2.40 -15.36
C PRO A 119 25.75 2.73 -16.47
N PRO A 120 26.08 4.02 -16.65
CA PRO A 120 27.09 4.44 -17.60
C PRO A 120 28.47 3.81 -17.27
N PRO A 121 29.36 3.66 -18.26
CA PRO A 121 30.71 3.14 -18.02
C PRO A 121 31.46 3.97 -16.96
N LEU A 122 32.20 3.29 -16.10
CA LEU A 122 32.95 3.91 -15.01
C LEU A 122 33.99 4.91 -15.56
N PRO A 123 34.23 6.03 -14.86
CA PRO A 123 35.30 6.94 -15.21
C PRO A 123 36.68 6.26 -15.05
N PRO A 124 37.71 6.68 -15.82
CA PRO A 124 39.05 6.13 -15.69
C PRO A 124 39.62 6.40 -14.28
N PRO A 125 40.34 5.43 -13.68
CA PRO A 125 40.95 5.62 -12.38
C PRO A 125 42.07 6.67 -12.43
N ILE A 126 42.18 7.47 -11.38
CA ILE A 126 43.38 8.26 -11.08
C ILE A 126 44.42 7.28 -10.49
N GLY A 127 45.71 7.50 -10.76
CA GLY A 127 46.79 6.69 -10.18
C GLY A 127 46.80 6.69 -8.64
N GLU A 128 47.65 5.85 -8.04
CA GLU A 128 47.71 5.55 -6.58
C GLU A 128 47.80 6.80 -5.65
N GLU A 129 48.17 7.97 -6.18
CA GLU A 129 48.40 9.20 -5.40
C GLU A 129 47.16 10.07 -5.13
N ALA A 130 45.92 9.63 -5.40
CA ALA A 130 44.74 10.49 -5.22
C ALA A 130 43.46 9.82 -4.71
N GLU A 131 43.53 8.79 -3.87
CA GLU A 131 42.35 8.28 -3.14
C GLU A 131 41.97 9.22 -1.99
N ARG A 132 41.32 10.35 -2.31
CA ARG A 132 40.78 11.27 -1.30
C ARG A 132 39.36 10.87 -0.89
N PRO A 133 39.00 10.98 0.41
CA PRO A 133 37.62 10.78 0.83
C PRO A 133 36.73 11.88 0.24
N LEU A 134 35.74 11.48 -0.53
CA LEU A 134 34.73 12.36 -1.11
C LEU A 134 33.44 12.23 -0.32
N LYS A 135 32.85 13.38 0.00
CA LYS A 135 31.49 13.49 0.50
C LYS A 135 30.56 13.73 -0.69
N VAL A 136 29.75 12.73 -1.02
CA VAL A 136 28.76 12.76 -2.10
C VAL A 136 27.39 12.94 -1.47
N ARG A 137 26.77 14.10 -1.70
CA ARG A 137 25.35 14.33 -1.40
C ARG A 137 24.56 14.27 -2.69
N LEU A 138 23.50 13.48 -2.73
CA LEU A 138 22.63 13.38 -3.90
C LEU A 138 21.16 13.38 -3.51
N ALA A 139 20.32 13.88 -4.41
CA ALA A 139 18.86 13.87 -4.28
C ALA A 139 18.24 13.09 -5.44
N LEU A 140 17.29 12.22 -5.10
CA LEU A 140 16.50 11.47 -6.07
C LEU A 140 15.39 12.36 -6.64
N SER A 141 14.99 12.10 -7.88
CA SER A 141 13.88 12.80 -8.54
C SER A 141 12.56 12.62 -7.76
N PRO A 142 11.67 13.63 -7.71
CA PRO A 142 10.43 13.55 -6.93
C PRO A 142 9.50 12.38 -7.32
N ASP A 143 9.52 12.03 -8.60
CA ASP A 143 8.76 10.96 -9.26
C ASP A 143 9.42 9.58 -9.16
N THR A 144 10.50 9.45 -8.39
CA THR A 144 11.21 8.17 -8.22
C THR A 144 10.31 7.12 -7.57
N PRO A 145 10.02 5.99 -8.24
CA PRO A 145 9.25 4.90 -7.64
C PRO A 145 10.12 4.20 -6.61
N LEU A 146 9.52 3.82 -5.47
CA LEU A 146 10.20 3.08 -4.40
C LEU A 146 11.54 3.76 -3.99
N PRO A 147 11.49 5.00 -3.46
CA PRO A 147 12.66 5.86 -3.26
C PRO A 147 13.74 5.24 -2.36
N LEU A 148 13.36 4.48 -1.33
CA LEU A 148 14.30 3.81 -0.44
C LEU A 148 15.01 2.65 -1.16
N ALA A 149 14.29 1.90 -1.99
CA ALA A 149 14.87 0.85 -2.82
C ALA A 149 15.80 1.44 -3.90
N ARG A 150 15.39 2.53 -4.58
CA ARG A 150 16.25 3.24 -5.54
C ARG A 150 17.49 3.84 -4.89
N ALA A 151 17.36 4.44 -3.71
CA ALA A 151 18.50 4.92 -2.95
C ALA A 151 19.53 3.81 -2.68
N ARG A 152 19.06 2.59 -2.39
CA ARG A 152 19.93 1.41 -2.20
C ARG A 152 20.61 0.97 -3.50
N VAL A 153 19.91 0.99 -4.62
CA VAL A 153 20.50 0.71 -5.96
C VAL A 153 21.56 1.75 -6.32
N VAL A 154 21.25 3.04 -6.17
CA VAL A 154 22.19 4.14 -6.43
C VAL A 154 23.43 4.01 -5.53
N ARG A 155 23.25 3.71 -4.23
CA ARG A 155 24.36 3.43 -3.32
C ARG A 155 25.23 2.27 -3.80
N ALA A 156 24.61 1.16 -4.24
CA ALA A 156 25.33 0.00 -4.77
C ALA A 156 26.10 0.31 -6.06
N HIS A 157 25.57 1.19 -6.92
CA HIS A 157 26.29 1.68 -8.09
C HIS A 157 27.46 2.60 -7.71
N CYS A 158 27.28 3.51 -6.76
CA CYS A 158 28.36 4.36 -6.26
C CYS A 158 29.50 3.55 -5.62
N ALA A 159 29.21 2.41 -4.99
CA ALA A 159 30.23 1.50 -4.47
C ALA A 159 31.16 0.92 -5.55
N LYS A 160 30.80 1.02 -6.85
CA LYS A 160 31.68 0.62 -7.97
C LYS A 160 32.75 1.66 -8.28
N LEU A 161 32.61 2.90 -7.80
CA LEU A 161 33.60 3.97 -7.99
C LEU A 161 34.76 3.90 -6.98
N GLY A 162 34.62 3.12 -5.91
CA GLY A 162 35.61 3.03 -4.83
C GLY A 162 35.01 2.50 -3.52
N GLN A 163 35.76 2.62 -2.43
CA GLN A 163 35.34 2.09 -1.12
C GLN A 163 34.40 3.06 -0.39
N LEU A 164 33.25 2.58 0.07
CA LEU A 164 32.36 3.36 0.95
C LEU A 164 32.90 3.35 2.38
N LEU A 165 33.17 4.53 2.94
CA LEU A 165 33.76 4.73 4.28
C LEU A 165 32.72 4.77 5.40
N ASN A 166 31.47 5.14 5.08
CA ASN A 166 30.35 5.09 6.03
C ASN A 166 29.52 3.81 5.82
N ASP A 167 29.87 2.73 6.52
CA ASP A 167 29.08 1.49 6.47
C ASP A 167 27.82 1.54 7.38
N SER A 168 27.70 2.55 8.23
CA SER A 168 26.55 2.74 9.14
C SER A 168 25.41 3.62 8.58
N GLY A 169 25.55 4.15 7.36
CA GLY A 169 24.62 5.14 6.79
C GLY A 169 23.61 4.54 5.80
N SER A 170 22.67 3.73 6.28
CA SER A 170 21.34 3.78 5.65
C SER A 170 20.73 5.13 6.02
N PRO A 171 19.90 5.77 5.16
CA PRO A 171 19.04 6.85 5.66
C PRO A 171 18.35 6.32 6.94
N PRO A 172 18.22 7.12 8.01
CA PRO A 172 17.60 6.65 9.23
C PRO A 172 16.27 6.01 8.85
N MET A 173 16.16 4.68 9.02
CA MET A 173 14.98 3.84 8.76
C MET A 173 13.75 4.26 9.60
N THR A 174 13.83 5.41 10.27
CA THR A 174 12.93 5.93 11.29
C THR A 174 12.75 7.45 11.22
N SER A 175 13.24 8.17 10.20
CA SER A 175 12.86 9.58 10.04
C SER A 175 11.52 9.70 9.30
N PRO A 176 10.49 10.33 9.90
CA PRO A 176 9.15 10.47 9.31
C PRO A 176 9.08 11.49 8.14
N ASP A 177 10.21 11.87 7.57
CA ASP A 177 10.32 12.91 6.54
C ASP A 177 10.45 12.28 5.13
N PRO A 178 9.50 12.48 4.22
CA PRO A 178 9.56 12.00 2.84
C PRO A 178 10.75 12.56 2.04
N GLU A 179 11.32 13.70 2.45
CA GLU A 179 12.51 14.28 1.83
C GLU A 179 13.81 13.56 2.25
N ALA A 180 13.83 12.99 3.46
CA ALA A 180 14.98 12.24 3.98
C ALA A 180 15.18 10.89 3.27
N SER A 181 14.11 10.29 2.73
CA SER A 181 14.21 9.04 1.94
C SER A 181 14.70 9.27 0.50
N ARG A 182 14.70 10.53 0.05
CA ARG A 182 15.14 10.94 -1.29
C ARG A 182 16.51 11.61 -1.29
N SER A 183 17.09 11.87 -0.12
CA SER A 183 18.44 12.42 0.01
C SER A 183 19.40 11.35 0.53
N LEU A 184 20.57 11.27 -0.08
CA LEU A 184 21.60 10.30 0.27
C LEU A 184 22.92 11.04 0.47
N GLU A 185 23.57 10.77 1.61
CA GLU A 185 24.92 11.25 1.90
C GLU A 185 25.86 10.04 2.01
N LEU A 186 26.85 10.01 1.13
CA LEU A 186 27.84 8.93 1.05
C LEU A 186 29.24 9.50 1.31
N LEU A 187 30.03 8.78 2.09
CA LEU A 187 31.48 8.99 2.14
C LEU A 187 32.14 7.91 1.30
N LEU A 188 32.80 8.32 0.22
CA LEU A 188 33.37 7.47 -0.81
C LEU A 188 34.86 7.76 -0.95
N GLN A 189 35.71 6.77 -0.72
CA GLN A 189 37.09 6.79 -1.16
C GLN A 189 37.13 6.43 -2.64
N ALA A 190 36.96 7.44 -3.49
CA ALA A 190 36.79 7.26 -4.92
C ALA A 190 38.15 7.10 -5.62
N ARG A 191 38.18 6.26 -6.66
CA ARG A 191 39.34 6.14 -7.56
C ARG A 191 39.31 7.17 -8.71
N ALA A 192 38.37 8.10 -8.70
CA ALA A 192 38.15 9.07 -9.77
C ALA A 192 38.09 10.50 -9.21
N THR A 193 38.30 11.52 -10.06
CA THR A 193 38.30 12.92 -9.61
C THR A 193 36.92 13.31 -9.07
N PRO A 194 36.81 14.33 -8.19
CA PRO A 194 35.52 14.85 -7.74
C PRO A 194 34.61 15.23 -8.92
N GLU A 195 35.15 15.82 -9.98
CA GLU A 195 34.41 16.20 -11.18
C GLU A 195 33.94 14.98 -11.97
N ALA A 196 34.81 13.97 -12.17
CA ALA A 196 34.44 12.75 -12.88
C ALA A 196 33.40 11.93 -12.10
N THR A 197 33.55 11.88 -10.77
CA THR A 197 32.60 11.27 -9.84
C THR A 197 31.24 11.96 -9.91
N ARG A 198 31.21 13.30 -9.81
CA ARG A 198 29.98 14.11 -9.93
C ARG A 198 29.30 13.87 -11.28
N GLY A 199 30.07 13.93 -12.37
CA GLY A 199 29.54 13.74 -13.72
C GLY A 199 29.01 12.33 -13.97
N TRP A 200 29.61 11.30 -13.36
CA TRP A 200 29.13 9.93 -13.48
C TRP A 200 27.87 9.69 -12.64
N VAL A 201 27.86 10.10 -11.38
CA VAL A 201 26.71 9.95 -10.47
C VAL A 201 25.50 10.74 -10.99
N GLY A 202 25.71 11.94 -11.54
CA GLY A 202 24.62 12.74 -12.14
C GLY A 202 24.04 12.15 -13.43
N ARG A 203 24.69 11.17 -14.05
CA ARG A 203 24.14 10.40 -15.18
C ARG A 203 23.42 9.12 -14.74
N LEU A 204 23.44 8.79 -13.44
CA LEU A 204 22.66 7.67 -12.96
C LEU A 204 21.16 7.98 -13.10
N PRO A 205 20.36 6.98 -13.48
CA PRO A 205 18.92 7.08 -13.43
C PRO A 205 18.40 7.59 -12.08
N TRP A 206 17.36 8.42 -12.10
CA TRP A 206 16.68 8.96 -10.91
C TRP A 206 17.49 9.92 -10.02
N VAL A 207 18.74 10.23 -10.35
CA VAL A 207 19.50 11.28 -9.65
C VAL A 207 19.14 12.63 -10.25
N ALA A 208 18.49 13.49 -9.47
CA ALA A 208 18.14 14.85 -9.88
C ALA A 208 19.29 15.84 -9.62
N GLU A 209 19.92 15.73 -8.46
CA GLU A 209 21.00 16.61 -8.04
C GLU A 209 22.12 15.82 -7.38
N VAL A 210 23.36 16.25 -7.62
CA VAL A 210 24.55 15.67 -6.97
C VAL A 210 25.58 16.74 -6.67
N VAL A 211 26.05 16.75 -5.43
CA VAL A 211 27.14 17.58 -4.92
C VAL A 211 28.24 16.66 -4.42
N VAL A 212 29.47 16.92 -4.85
CA VAL A 212 30.65 16.15 -4.45
C VAL A 212 31.65 17.14 -3.88
N GLU A 213 32.02 16.93 -2.62
CA GLU A 213 32.97 17.73 -1.84
C GLU A 213 34.15 16.82 -1.46
N ALA A 214 35.40 17.27 -1.66
CA ALA A 214 36.57 16.54 -1.16
C ALA A 214 36.75 16.86 0.34
N LEU A 215 36.78 15.84 1.18
CA LEU A 215 37.05 16.01 2.61
C LEU A 215 38.57 16.13 2.86
N PRO A 216 38.98 16.96 3.83
CA PRO A 216 40.34 16.95 4.34
C PRO A 216 40.64 15.61 5.03
N SER A 217 41.90 15.16 4.97
CA SER A 217 42.34 13.87 5.53
C SER A 217 42.03 13.77 7.05
N PRO A 218 41.78 12.56 7.60
CA PRO A 218 41.12 12.38 8.89
C PRO A 218 41.95 12.71 10.15
N GLU A 219 43.11 13.35 10.05
CA GLU A 219 44.03 13.53 11.19
C GLU A 219 43.81 14.82 12.00
N GLU A 220 42.93 15.73 11.61
CA GLU A 220 42.73 16.97 12.37
C GLU A 220 41.26 17.17 12.78
N ASP A 221 41.04 17.03 14.09
CA ASP A 221 39.89 17.48 14.89
C ASP A 221 38.53 16.78 14.74
N ALA A 222 38.26 15.86 15.67
CA ALA A 222 36.92 15.70 16.24
C ALA A 222 36.96 15.27 17.73
N PRO A 223 36.41 16.06 18.67
CA PRO A 223 36.23 15.66 20.06
C PRO A 223 35.15 14.57 20.22
N GLN A 224 35.45 13.58 21.06
CA GLN A 224 34.56 12.47 21.39
C GLN A 224 33.29 12.95 22.11
N ARG A 225 32.11 12.73 21.52
CA ARG A 225 30.82 12.83 22.22
C ARG A 225 30.43 11.50 22.88
N PRO A 226 29.82 11.52 24.08
CA PRO A 226 29.52 10.30 24.82
C PRO A 226 28.32 9.56 24.22
N ARG A 227 28.42 8.23 24.17
CA ARG A 227 27.33 7.33 23.77
C ARG A 227 26.25 7.30 24.85
N PRO A 228 24.95 7.35 24.51
CA PRO A 228 23.89 7.15 25.50
C PRO A 228 23.86 5.68 25.95
N SER A 229 23.77 5.50 27.26
CA SER A 229 23.67 4.21 27.95
C SER A 229 22.37 3.48 27.60
N THR A 230 22.48 2.23 27.16
CA THR A 230 21.36 1.31 26.98
C THR A 230 20.80 0.88 28.34
N SER A 231 19.56 1.23 28.65
CA SER A 231 18.80 0.59 29.72
C SER A 231 18.32 -0.79 29.26
N ALA A 232 18.55 -1.81 30.10
CA ALA A 232 18.08 -3.17 29.86
C ALA A 232 16.53 -3.23 29.95
N PRO A 233 15.85 -3.98 29.08
CA PRO A 233 14.39 -4.12 29.14
C PRO A 233 13.95 -4.97 30.36
N PRO A 234 12.73 -4.74 30.88
CA PRO A 234 12.21 -5.50 32.01
C PRO A 234 12.02 -6.98 31.66
N ARG A 235 12.34 -7.85 32.62
CA ARG A 235 12.19 -9.31 32.52
C ARG A 235 10.71 -9.67 32.34
N GLY A 236 10.40 -10.40 31.25
CA GLY A 236 9.06 -10.89 30.93
C GLY A 236 8.52 -10.50 29.56
N SER A 237 9.23 -9.69 28.77
CA SER A 237 8.83 -9.34 27.39
C SER A 237 9.64 -10.12 26.35
N LEU A 238 8.94 -10.86 25.49
CA LEU A 238 9.56 -11.54 24.34
C LEU A 238 9.51 -10.58 23.14
N ARG A 239 10.67 -10.08 22.69
CA ARG A 239 10.75 -9.27 21.47
C ARG A 239 10.62 -10.16 20.25
N LEU A 240 9.41 -10.26 19.72
CA LEU A 240 9.15 -10.92 18.44
C LEU A 240 9.34 -9.90 17.31
N ARG A 241 10.04 -10.30 16.25
CA ARG A 241 10.12 -9.50 15.02
C ARG A 241 8.71 -9.41 14.42
N ALA A 242 8.31 -8.27 13.88
CA ALA A 242 6.98 -8.08 13.31
C ALA A 242 6.64 -9.17 12.26
N CYS A 243 7.62 -9.53 11.42
CA CYS A 243 7.52 -10.57 10.39
C CYS A 243 7.34 -12.01 10.91
N PHE A 244 7.52 -12.25 12.21
CA PHE A 244 7.24 -13.55 12.82
C PHE A 244 5.74 -13.74 13.04
N LEU A 245 5.05 -12.67 13.47
CA LEU A 245 3.60 -12.68 13.65
C LEU A 245 2.88 -12.69 12.30
N ASP A 246 3.41 -12.00 11.29
CA ASP A 246 2.90 -12.06 9.91
C ASP A 246 2.96 -13.50 9.37
N ARG A 247 4.14 -14.14 9.40
CA ARG A 247 4.28 -15.54 8.96
C ARG A 247 3.40 -16.52 9.74
N LEU A 248 3.15 -16.27 11.03
CA LEU A 248 2.24 -17.10 11.82
C LEU A 248 0.79 -16.93 11.37
N LEU A 249 0.36 -15.70 11.04
CA LEU A 249 -0.96 -15.45 10.48
C LEU A 249 -1.10 -16.09 9.11
N ASP A 250 -0.08 -15.98 8.25
CA ASP A 250 -0.09 -16.60 6.91
C ASP A 250 -0.21 -18.13 6.99
N HIS A 251 0.54 -18.78 7.89
CA HIS A 251 0.41 -20.23 8.11
C HIS A 251 -0.96 -20.61 8.70
N LEU A 252 -1.51 -19.81 9.61
CA LEU A 252 -2.86 -20.08 10.16
C LEU A 252 -3.95 -19.86 9.11
N ASP A 253 -3.76 -18.90 8.20
CA ASP A 253 -4.66 -18.66 7.08
C ASP A 253 -4.60 -19.83 6.10
N GLN A 254 -3.40 -20.35 5.79
CA GLN A 254 -3.24 -21.58 5.02
C GLN A 254 -3.88 -22.79 5.72
N MET A 255 -3.68 -22.96 7.02
CA MET A 255 -4.32 -24.05 7.78
C MET A 255 -5.85 -23.92 7.83
N THR A 256 -6.37 -22.69 7.80
CA THR A 256 -7.81 -22.43 7.70
C THR A 256 -8.33 -22.90 6.35
N LEU A 257 -7.64 -22.51 5.27
CA LEU A 257 -7.96 -22.94 3.90
C LEU A 257 -7.87 -24.47 3.74
N ASP A 258 -6.83 -25.10 4.27
CA ASP A 258 -6.65 -26.56 4.22
C ASP A 258 -7.75 -27.30 4.98
N CYS A 259 -8.15 -26.80 6.16
CA CYS A 259 -9.26 -27.37 6.93
C CYS A 259 -10.60 -27.26 6.19
N GLU A 260 -10.82 -26.16 5.48
CA GLU A 260 -12.03 -25.92 4.68
C GLU A 260 -12.07 -26.75 3.40
N GLU A 261 -10.93 -26.92 2.73
CA GLU A 261 -10.79 -27.81 1.58
C GLU A 261 -11.03 -29.28 1.98
N LEU A 262 -10.45 -29.72 3.10
CA LEU A 262 -10.70 -31.05 3.64
C LEU A 262 -12.17 -31.23 4.06
N SER A 263 -12.79 -30.22 4.67
CA SER A 263 -14.21 -30.28 5.02
C SER A 263 -15.14 -30.34 3.82
N ARG A 264 -14.72 -29.83 2.65
CA ARG A 264 -15.48 -29.94 1.38
C ARG A 264 -15.28 -31.29 0.69
N ARG A 265 -14.10 -31.90 0.83
CA ARG A 265 -13.75 -33.18 0.21
C ARG A 265 -14.22 -34.41 0.98
N VAL A 266 -14.56 -34.28 2.27
CA VAL A 266 -15.15 -35.37 3.06
C VAL A 266 -16.67 -35.35 2.86
N PRO A 267 -17.25 -36.29 2.08
CA PRO A 267 -18.69 -36.39 1.93
C PRO A 267 -19.34 -36.78 3.26
N ALA A 268 -20.56 -36.29 3.51
CA ALA A 268 -21.34 -36.69 4.67
C ALA A 268 -21.61 -38.20 4.59
N ALA A 269 -20.86 -39.01 5.34
CA ALA A 269 -21.12 -40.44 5.45
C ALA A 269 -22.48 -40.65 6.16
N PRO A 270 -23.43 -41.37 5.57
CA PRO A 270 -24.81 -41.46 6.07
C PRO A 270 -24.97 -42.17 7.43
N SER A 271 -23.91 -42.79 7.95
CA SER A 271 -23.92 -43.60 9.19
C SER A 271 -23.17 -42.98 10.38
N ALA A 272 -22.53 -41.80 10.22
CA ALA A 272 -21.84 -41.14 11.32
C ALA A 272 -22.64 -39.91 11.80
N PRO A 273 -22.91 -39.75 13.12
CA PRO A 273 -23.75 -38.66 13.61
C PRO A 273 -23.15 -37.27 13.40
N GLU A 274 -21.84 -37.12 13.18
CA GLU A 274 -21.21 -35.88 12.69
C GLU A 274 -19.88 -36.19 11.96
N PRO A 275 -19.89 -36.48 10.65
CA PRO A 275 -18.68 -36.91 9.93
C PRO A 275 -17.56 -35.85 9.91
N ASN A 276 -17.92 -34.57 10.09
CA ASN A 276 -16.99 -33.44 10.07
C ASN A 276 -16.69 -32.86 11.47
N ALA A 277 -17.10 -33.52 12.56
CA ALA A 277 -16.87 -33.02 13.93
C ALA A 277 -15.38 -32.76 14.27
N PRO A 278 -14.42 -33.63 13.88
CA PRO A 278 -13.00 -33.38 14.13
C PRO A 278 -12.47 -32.17 13.33
N LEU A 279 -12.84 -32.05 12.05
CA LEU A 279 -12.43 -30.95 11.16
C LEU A 279 -13.01 -29.61 11.64
N ARG A 280 -14.27 -29.59 12.06
CA ARG A 280 -14.89 -28.39 12.67
C ARG A 280 -14.22 -27.99 13.98
N ARG A 281 -13.74 -28.95 14.77
CA ARG A 281 -13.00 -28.68 16.01
C ARG A 281 -11.62 -28.10 15.74
N LEU A 282 -10.94 -28.59 14.70
CA LEU A 282 -9.68 -28.02 14.19
C LEU A 282 -9.87 -26.61 13.65
N GLY A 283 -10.86 -26.37 12.79
CA GLY A 283 -11.16 -25.03 12.25
C GLY A 283 -11.45 -24.00 13.34
N ARG A 284 -12.21 -24.38 14.38
CA ARG A 284 -12.41 -23.52 15.58
C ARG A 284 -11.11 -23.27 16.35
N GLY A 285 -10.23 -24.26 16.45
CA GLY A 285 -8.92 -24.13 17.08
C GLY A 285 -8.01 -23.14 16.35
N VAL A 286 -7.95 -23.24 15.02
CA VAL A 286 -7.19 -22.33 14.15
C VAL A 286 -7.74 -20.90 14.23
N ALA A 287 -9.07 -20.72 14.17
CA ALA A 287 -9.70 -19.41 14.34
C ALA A 287 -9.43 -18.76 15.71
N ARG A 288 -9.35 -19.58 16.77
CA ARG A 288 -8.99 -19.14 18.11
C ARG A 288 -7.52 -18.69 18.19
N MET A 289 -6.60 -19.48 17.64
CA MET A 289 -5.17 -19.11 17.56
C MET A 289 -4.96 -17.82 16.77
N ARG A 290 -5.65 -17.65 15.63
CA ARG A 290 -5.62 -16.42 14.84
C ARG A 290 -6.08 -15.21 15.66
N SER A 291 -7.15 -15.37 16.41
CA SER A 291 -7.67 -14.31 17.29
C SER A 291 -6.70 -13.96 18.43
N GLU A 292 -6.03 -14.95 19.02
CA GLU A 292 -5.00 -14.76 20.07
C GLU A 292 -3.75 -14.05 19.52
N ILE A 293 -3.36 -14.32 18.27
CA ILE A 293 -2.24 -13.65 17.59
C ILE A 293 -2.61 -12.22 17.18
N LEU A 294 -3.81 -11.99 16.66
CA LEU A 294 -4.32 -10.64 16.38
C LEU A 294 -4.39 -9.80 17.66
N ALA A 295 -4.85 -10.38 18.77
CA ALA A 295 -4.84 -9.73 20.07
C ALA A 295 -3.42 -9.39 20.55
N ALA A 296 -2.42 -10.23 20.24
CA ALA A 296 -1.02 -9.99 20.53
C ALA A 296 -0.39 -8.85 19.70
N ARG A 297 -0.96 -8.51 18.53
CA ARG A 297 -0.54 -7.36 17.70
C ARG A 297 -1.13 -6.02 18.14
N LEU A 298 -2.14 -6.02 19.03
CA LEU A 298 -2.79 -4.79 19.45
C LEU A 298 -1.89 -3.97 20.39
N VAL A 299 -1.60 -2.76 19.95
CA VAL A 299 -0.77 -1.77 20.65
C VAL A 299 -1.69 -0.79 21.39
N PRO A 300 -1.38 -0.38 22.62
CA PRO A 300 -2.17 0.64 23.33
C PRO A 300 -2.12 1.99 22.60
N PHE A 301 -3.25 2.69 22.56
CA PHE A 301 -3.38 4.02 21.98
C PHE A 301 -2.42 5.03 22.61
N GLU A 302 -2.08 4.85 23.89
CA GLU A 302 -1.12 5.68 24.62
C GLU A 302 0.25 5.80 23.92
N ARG A 303 0.63 4.84 23.05
CA ARG A 303 1.87 4.93 22.27
C ARG A 303 1.96 6.20 21.41
N VAL A 304 0.83 6.72 20.93
CA VAL A 304 0.80 7.95 20.10
C VAL A 304 0.51 9.21 20.90
N ALA A 305 0.25 9.10 22.21
CA ALA A 305 -0.11 10.23 23.08
C ALA A 305 0.92 11.36 23.04
N GLY A 306 2.21 11.02 23.13
CA GLY A 306 3.30 12.01 23.08
C GLY A 306 3.46 12.68 21.71
N ARG A 307 2.93 12.08 20.63
CA ARG A 307 2.89 12.70 19.29
C ARG A 307 1.77 13.74 19.23
N LEU A 308 0.57 13.36 19.68
CA LEU A 308 -0.59 14.25 19.77
C LEU A 308 -0.36 15.44 20.70
N GLN A 309 0.26 15.22 21.86
CA GLN A 309 0.58 16.29 22.79
C GLN A 309 1.55 17.31 22.18
N ARG A 310 2.59 16.83 21.48
CA ARG A 310 3.52 17.71 20.75
C ARG A 310 2.83 18.52 19.64
N ALA A 311 1.86 17.93 18.94
CA ALA A 311 1.10 18.64 17.93
C ALA A 311 0.31 19.82 18.52
N VAL A 312 -0.36 19.61 19.66
CA VAL A 312 -1.09 20.67 20.38
C VAL A 312 -0.14 21.74 20.90
N GLU A 313 0.98 21.35 21.53
CA GLU A 313 2.00 22.28 22.02
C GLU A 313 2.62 23.13 20.91
N GLN A 314 2.89 22.54 19.74
CA GLN A 314 3.44 23.26 18.60
C GLN A 314 2.43 24.27 18.04
N SER A 315 1.19 23.87 17.81
CA SER A 315 0.12 24.78 17.37
C SER A 315 -0.18 25.88 18.38
N SER A 316 -0.04 25.60 19.67
CA SER A 316 -0.17 26.57 20.76
C SER A 316 0.93 27.64 20.70
N ARG A 317 2.18 27.27 20.38
CA ARG A 317 3.28 28.23 20.18
C ARG A 317 3.06 29.09 18.95
N ASP A 318 2.65 28.47 17.85
CA ASP A 318 2.46 29.16 16.56
C ASP A 318 1.27 30.15 16.61
N SER A 319 0.24 29.85 17.41
CA SER A 319 -0.91 30.73 17.66
C SER A 319 -0.71 31.73 18.81
N GLY A 320 0.38 31.63 19.57
CA GLY A 320 0.70 32.53 20.69
C GLY A 320 -0.20 32.36 21.93
N ARG A 321 -0.95 31.26 22.04
CA ARG A 321 -1.91 30.99 23.13
C ARG A 321 -1.72 29.62 23.73
N ARG A 322 -1.84 29.48 25.06
CA ARG A 322 -1.56 28.22 25.77
C ARG A 322 -2.73 27.24 25.63
N ALA A 323 -2.45 26.04 25.12
CA ALA A 323 -3.40 24.93 25.07
C ALA A 323 -2.79 23.66 25.65
N SER A 324 -3.60 22.84 26.33
CA SER A 324 -3.20 21.54 26.86
C SER A 324 -4.14 20.43 26.40
N LEU A 325 -3.60 19.21 26.27
CA LEU A 325 -4.34 18.03 25.82
C LEU A 325 -4.52 17.04 26.97
N ARG A 326 -5.77 16.73 27.31
CA ARG A 326 -6.14 15.68 28.26
C ARG A 326 -6.58 14.42 27.52
N LEU A 327 -5.81 13.35 27.61
CA LEU A 327 -6.14 12.06 26.99
C LEU A 327 -6.77 11.11 28.01
N SER A 328 -7.91 10.52 27.66
CA SER A 328 -8.58 9.45 28.43
C SER A 328 -8.82 8.22 27.56
N GLY A 329 -8.66 7.03 28.14
CA GLY A 329 -8.79 5.76 27.40
C GLY A 329 -7.54 5.31 26.64
N GLY A 330 -6.35 5.76 27.03
CA GLY A 330 -5.06 5.40 26.41
C GLY A 330 -4.74 3.90 26.40
N GLY A 331 -5.29 3.14 27.35
CA GLY A 331 -5.19 1.67 27.38
C GLY A 331 -6.00 0.94 26.30
N THR A 332 -6.83 1.65 25.52
CA THR A 332 -7.55 1.07 24.38
C THR A 332 -6.53 0.55 23.38
N ARG A 333 -6.60 -0.74 23.03
CA ARG A 333 -5.63 -1.37 22.13
C ARG A 333 -6.13 -1.36 20.69
N LEU A 334 -5.27 -1.10 19.72
CA LEU A 334 -5.56 -1.00 18.29
C LEU A 334 -4.50 -1.72 17.47
N ASP A 335 -4.85 -2.11 16.25
CA ASP A 335 -3.85 -2.55 15.27
C ASP A 335 -2.86 -1.42 14.97
N LEU A 336 -1.59 -1.76 14.72
CA LEU A 336 -0.53 -0.76 14.51
C LEU A 336 -0.80 0.11 13.28
N ALA A 337 -1.34 -0.43 12.19
CA ALA A 337 -1.63 0.35 10.99
C ALA A 337 -2.79 1.33 11.25
N LEU A 338 -3.87 0.84 11.88
CA LEU A 338 -4.99 1.70 12.28
C LEU A 338 -4.55 2.77 13.29
N LEU A 339 -3.65 2.43 14.21
CA LEU A 339 -3.12 3.36 15.21
C LEU A 339 -2.38 4.54 14.57
N GLU A 340 -1.51 4.29 13.59
CA GLU A 340 -0.76 5.34 12.90
C GLU A 340 -1.69 6.22 12.03
N GLU A 341 -2.62 5.62 11.28
CA GLU A 341 -3.56 6.37 10.45
C GLU A 341 -4.50 7.25 11.28
N VAL A 342 -4.98 6.73 12.42
CA VAL A 342 -5.81 7.50 13.35
C VAL A 342 -5.01 8.58 14.05
N ALA A 343 -3.74 8.33 14.38
CA ALA A 343 -2.86 9.34 14.95
C ALA A 343 -2.69 10.53 14.01
N ASP A 344 -2.39 10.29 12.74
CA ASP A 344 -2.24 11.34 11.72
C ASP A 344 -3.54 12.16 11.54
N LEU A 345 -4.69 11.49 11.57
CA LEU A 345 -6.00 12.17 11.54
C LEU A 345 -6.22 13.06 12.76
N LEU A 346 -5.97 12.52 13.95
CA LEU A 346 -6.13 13.27 15.20
C LEU A 346 -5.14 14.43 15.30
N GLU A 347 -3.91 14.31 14.80
CA GLU A 347 -2.97 15.43 14.73
C GLU A 347 -3.50 16.57 13.86
N THR A 348 -4.02 16.22 12.69
CA THR A 348 -4.60 17.19 11.76
C THR A 348 -5.81 17.89 12.39
N LEU A 349 -6.66 17.13 13.09
CA LEU A 349 -7.84 17.65 13.77
C LEU A 349 -7.47 18.54 14.95
N LEU A 350 -6.57 18.10 15.83
CA LEU A 350 -6.14 18.85 17.01
C LEU A 350 -5.44 20.15 16.62
N ARG A 351 -4.57 20.12 15.61
CA ARG A 351 -3.94 21.33 15.04
C ARG A 351 -4.98 22.35 14.61
N ARG A 352 -5.97 21.92 13.81
CA ARG A 352 -7.05 22.79 13.33
C ARG A 352 -7.91 23.34 14.47
N ILE A 353 -8.24 22.51 15.45
CA ILE A 353 -9.01 22.96 16.63
C ILE A 353 -8.23 24.07 17.34
N VAL A 354 -6.94 23.88 17.62
CA VAL A 354 -6.11 24.90 18.29
C VAL A 354 -6.02 26.18 17.44
N GLU A 355 -5.78 26.06 16.13
CA GLU A 355 -5.66 27.22 15.24
C GLU A 355 -6.97 28.02 15.10
N GLU A 356 -8.10 27.33 14.94
CA GLU A 356 -9.38 27.96 14.61
C GLU A 356 -10.20 28.38 15.84
N THR A 357 -10.03 27.72 16.99
CA THR A 357 -10.78 28.04 18.23
C THR A 357 -9.91 28.73 19.29
N VAL A 358 -8.66 28.29 19.49
CA VAL A 358 -7.78 28.81 20.55
C VAL A 358 -6.93 30.00 20.07
N GLY A 359 -6.50 30.00 18.81
CA GLY A 359 -5.64 31.04 18.24
C GLY A 359 -6.35 32.39 17.94
N ARG A 360 -7.68 32.43 18.01
CA ARG A 360 -8.49 33.60 17.63
C ARG A 360 -8.88 34.46 18.84
N ALA A 361 -8.23 35.62 18.96
CA ALA A 361 -8.36 36.54 20.11
C ALA A 361 -9.75 37.22 20.23
N ASP A 362 -10.52 37.25 19.16
CA ASP A 362 -11.92 37.69 19.09
C ASP A 362 -12.85 36.68 19.78
N ILE A 363 -12.70 35.38 19.47
CA ILE A 363 -13.49 34.28 20.02
C ILE A 363 -13.21 34.10 21.52
N GLN A 364 -11.94 34.19 21.92
CA GLN A 364 -11.53 34.03 23.33
C GLN A 364 -12.15 35.10 24.24
N ARG A 365 -12.23 36.36 23.78
CA ARG A 365 -12.86 37.46 24.53
C ARG A 365 -14.37 37.33 24.60
N GLN A 366 -15.00 36.85 23.52
CA GLN A 366 -16.45 36.69 23.45
C GLN A 366 -16.96 35.57 24.36
N LEU A 367 -16.13 34.55 24.60
CA LEU A 367 -16.49 33.37 25.39
C LEU A 367 -15.88 33.34 26.81
N GLY A 368 -15.09 34.36 27.19
CA GLY A 368 -14.49 34.45 28.52
C GLY A 368 -13.56 33.28 28.86
N LEU A 369 -12.87 32.72 27.86
CA LEU A 369 -12.04 31.54 28.04
C LEU A 369 -10.77 31.86 28.86
N PRO A 370 -10.32 30.93 29.73
CA PRO A 370 -9.09 31.09 30.51
C PRO A 370 -7.84 31.22 29.61
N ASP A 371 -6.73 31.70 30.21
CA ASP A 371 -5.44 31.88 29.53
C ASP A 371 -4.83 30.57 29.01
N GLU A 372 -5.20 29.44 29.62
CA GLU A 372 -4.88 28.10 29.18
C GLU A 372 -6.16 27.33 28.82
N VAL A 373 -6.24 26.85 27.59
CA VAL A 373 -7.39 26.13 27.06
C VAL A 373 -7.14 24.63 27.05
N GLU A 374 -7.98 23.87 27.73
CA GLU A 374 -7.91 22.41 27.74
C GLU A 374 -8.76 21.80 26.61
N VAL A 375 -8.13 20.95 25.79
CA VAL A 375 -8.78 20.07 24.82
C VAL A 375 -8.73 18.65 25.37
N TRP A 376 -9.84 17.89 25.29
CA TRP A 376 -9.84 16.50 25.73
C TRP A 376 -10.09 15.53 24.59
N LEU A 377 -9.36 14.42 24.59
CA LEU A 377 -9.56 13.29 23.70
C LEU A 377 -9.94 12.07 24.55
N ARG A 378 -11.09 11.47 24.25
CA ARG A 378 -11.53 10.22 24.85
C ARG A 378 -11.60 9.13 23.80
N VAL A 379 -10.93 8.01 24.08
CA VAL A 379 -10.97 6.81 23.23
C VAL A 379 -11.71 5.71 23.97
N THR A 380 -12.75 5.16 23.36
CA THR A 380 -13.48 4.02 23.90
C THR A 380 -13.64 2.95 22.83
N ARG A 381 -13.71 1.69 23.27
CA ARG A 381 -13.98 0.53 22.42
C ARG A 381 -15.31 -0.07 22.84
N SER A 382 -16.21 -0.23 21.89
CA SER A 382 -17.48 -0.93 22.06
C SER A 382 -17.60 -2.01 20.98
N GLY A 383 -17.32 -3.26 21.35
CA GLY A 383 -17.26 -4.38 20.40
C GLY A 383 -16.20 -4.17 19.31
N SER A 384 -16.65 -4.20 18.05
CA SER A 384 -15.81 -4.01 16.85
C SER A 384 -15.63 -2.55 16.45
N ARG A 385 -16.16 -1.59 17.22
CA ARG A 385 -16.08 -0.15 16.94
C ARG A 385 -15.23 0.58 17.97
N LEU A 386 -14.45 1.52 17.47
CA LEU A 386 -13.68 2.47 18.24
C LEU A 386 -14.37 3.83 18.12
N ALA A 387 -14.63 4.46 19.26
CA ALA A 387 -15.14 5.82 19.31
C ALA A 387 -14.04 6.75 19.83
N PHE A 388 -13.78 7.80 19.07
CA PHE A 388 -12.88 8.90 19.41
C PHE A 388 -13.72 10.14 19.60
N VAL A 389 -13.74 10.68 20.81
CA VAL A 389 -14.48 11.89 21.16
C VAL A 389 -13.47 12.97 21.49
N VAL A 390 -13.34 13.96 20.61
CA VAL A 390 -12.49 15.14 20.82
C VAL A 390 -13.40 16.28 21.26
N GLY A 391 -13.27 16.72 22.50
CA GLY A 391 -13.99 17.89 22.98
C GLY A 391 -13.09 19.10 23.15
N PHE A 392 -13.64 20.25 22.83
CA PHE A 392 -12.95 21.53 22.84
C PHE A 392 -13.93 22.65 23.19
N PRO A 393 -13.46 23.71 23.88
CA PRO A 393 -14.31 24.86 24.13
C PRO A 393 -14.70 25.50 22.80
N GLY A 394 -15.98 25.84 22.70
CA GLY A 394 -16.58 26.24 21.43
C GLY A 394 -16.06 27.55 20.88
N PRO A 395 -16.30 27.81 19.59
CA PRO A 395 -16.53 29.15 19.03
C PRO A 395 -18.05 29.39 18.83
N SER A 396 -18.43 30.59 18.34
CA SER A 396 -19.79 30.92 17.90
C SER A 396 -20.33 29.90 16.87
N GLN A 397 -21.65 29.85 16.66
CA GLN A 397 -22.39 28.86 15.85
C GLN A 397 -21.89 28.64 14.39
N ASP A 398 -20.91 29.41 13.91
CA ASP A 398 -20.38 29.41 12.52
C ASP A 398 -19.19 28.46 12.25
N ALA A 399 -18.59 27.79 13.24
CA ALA A 399 -17.34 27.03 13.02
C ALA A 399 -17.49 25.56 12.59
N ALA A 400 -18.71 25.03 12.56
CA ALA A 400 -18.97 23.63 12.18
C ALA A 400 -18.44 23.22 10.78
N PRO A 401 -18.46 24.09 9.73
CA PRO A 401 -17.97 23.73 8.39
C PRO A 401 -16.43 23.73 8.26
N VAL A 402 -15.71 24.44 9.14
CA VAL A 402 -14.25 24.66 9.00
C VAL A 402 -13.45 23.51 9.63
N LEU A 403 -13.94 22.95 10.72
CA LEU A 403 -13.26 21.89 11.47
C LEU A 403 -13.40 20.52 10.82
N LEU A 404 -14.58 20.18 10.28
CA LEU A 404 -14.86 18.92 9.60
C LEU A 404 -15.04 19.15 8.10
N ASN A 405 -13.95 19.55 7.43
CA ASN A 405 -13.95 19.80 5.99
C ASN A 405 -14.16 18.51 5.17
N ALA A 406 -14.49 18.67 3.88
CA ALA A 406 -14.74 17.55 2.98
C ALA A 406 -13.58 16.53 2.92
N THR A 407 -12.33 17.00 3.03
CA THR A 407 -11.13 16.16 3.01
C THR A 407 -11.04 15.24 4.24
N LEU A 408 -11.33 15.75 5.43
CA LEU A 408 -11.34 14.96 6.67
C LEU A 408 -12.51 13.98 6.67
N GLN A 409 -13.70 14.40 6.22
CA GLN A 409 -14.85 13.51 6.08
C GLN A 409 -14.56 12.37 5.11
N GLU A 410 -13.93 12.66 3.98
CA GLU A 410 -13.54 11.67 2.98
C GLU A 410 -12.48 10.70 3.54
N ARG A 411 -11.46 11.20 4.24
CA ARG A 411 -10.47 10.35 4.91
C ARG A 411 -11.12 9.42 5.95
N ILE A 412 -12.06 9.92 6.76
CA ILE A 412 -12.77 9.12 7.77
C ILE A 412 -13.69 8.09 7.11
N ARG A 413 -14.38 8.43 6.03
CA ARG A 413 -15.19 7.49 5.24
C ARG A 413 -14.35 6.40 4.59
N ARG A 414 -13.15 6.71 4.09
CA ARG A 414 -12.21 5.72 3.55
C ARG A 414 -11.77 4.70 4.59
N LEU A 415 -11.68 5.09 5.85
CA LEU A 415 -11.45 4.17 6.97
C LEU A 415 -12.71 3.36 7.37
N GLY A 416 -13.81 3.46 6.60
CA GLY A 416 -15.08 2.81 6.93
C GLY A 416 -15.79 3.43 8.14
N GLY A 417 -15.40 4.65 8.52
CA GLY A 417 -15.91 5.34 9.69
C GLY A 417 -16.89 6.46 9.38
N THR A 418 -17.45 7.01 10.45
CA THR A 418 -18.32 8.19 10.41
C THR A 418 -17.86 9.21 11.42
N ALA A 419 -18.02 10.49 11.10
CA ALA A 419 -17.77 11.58 12.05
C ALA A 419 -18.95 12.53 12.08
N SER A 420 -19.26 13.01 13.28
CA SER A 420 -20.30 14.01 13.52
C SER A 420 -19.80 15.00 14.55
N LEU A 421 -20.17 16.26 14.33
CA LEU A 421 -19.89 17.33 15.28
C LEU A 421 -21.15 17.59 16.10
N VAL A 422 -21.03 17.49 17.43
CA VAL A 422 -22.13 17.62 18.38
C VAL A 422 -21.90 18.87 19.24
N PRO A 423 -22.84 19.83 19.24
CA PRO A 423 -22.75 20.98 20.14
C PRO A 423 -23.17 20.59 21.56
N GLY A 424 -22.37 20.99 22.55
CA GLY A 424 -22.68 20.88 23.97
C GLY A 424 -22.88 22.26 24.61
N PRO A 425 -23.37 22.30 25.86
CA PRO A 425 -23.72 23.56 26.54
C PRO A 425 -22.52 24.48 26.82
N GLU A 426 -21.32 23.93 27.01
CA GLU A 426 -20.09 24.69 27.32
C GLU A 426 -18.94 24.40 26.35
N ALA A 427 -19.10 23.40 25.47
CA ALA A 427 -18.06 22.90 24.59
C ALA A 427 -18.65 22.13 23.42
N TRP A 428 -17.91 22.02 22.33
CA TRP A 428 -18.24 21.17 21.21
C TRP A 428 -17.52 19.83 21.33
N SER A 429 -18.14 18.77 20.83
CA SER A 429 -17.52 17.45 20.72
C SER A 429 -17.57 16.94 19.29
N LEU A 430 -16.40 16.63 18.73
CA LEU A 430 -16.28 15.87 17.51
C LEU A 430 -16.25 14.38 17.87
N GLU A 431 -17.27 13.65 17.43
CA GLU A 431 -17.39 12.22 17.63
C GLU A 431 -17.04 11.49 16.33
N MET A 432 -16.01 10.66 16.37
CA MET A 432 -15.59 9.81 15.25
C MET A 432 -15.74 8.35 15.65
N VAL A 433 -16.42 7.57 14.82
CA VAL A 433 -16.60 6.13 15.00
C VAL A 433 -15.88 5.43 13.86
N LEU A 434 -14.88 4.63 14.20
CA LEU A 434 -14.06 3.86 13.27
C LEU A 434 -14.23 2.36 13.54
N PRO A 435 -14.21 1.51 12.51
CA PRO A 435 -14.08 0.07 12.70
C PRO A 435 -12.71 -0.26 13.31
N SER A 436 -12.68 -1.27 14.18
CA SER A 436 -11.48 -1.61 14.95
C SER A 436 -10.44 -2.47 14.22
N GLY A 437 -10.60 -2.65 12.88
CA GLY A 437 -9.79 -3.51 12.01
C GLY A 437 -10.41 -3.69 10.60
N VAL A 438 -9.94 -4.70 9.85
CA VAL A 438 -10.31 -4.98 8.44
C VAL A 438 -11.83 -5.01 8.22
N SER A 439 -12.31 -4.25 7.24
CA SER A 439 -13.75 -4.04 6.98
C SER A 439 -14.36 -5.20 6.20
N VAL A 440 -15.23 -5.97 6.85
CA VAL A 440 -16.11 -6.96 6.20
C VAL A 440 -17.34 -6.23 5.67
N VAL A 441 -17.58 -6.29 4.37
CA VAL A 441 -18.70 -5.67 3.66
C VAL A 441 -19.50 -6.76 2.95
N ARG A 442 -20.82 -6.79 3.16
CA ARG A 442 -21.71 -7.69 2.43
C ARG A 442 -21.94 -7.17 1.01
N SER A 443 -21.62 -7.99 0.01
CA SER A 443 -21.61 -7.59 -1.40
C SER A 443 -22.25 -8.65 -2.30
N TYR A 444 -22.88 -8.22 -3.39
CA TYR A 444 -23.21 -9.08 -4.52
C TYR A 444 -21.92 -9.37 -5.30
N LEU A 445 -21.63 -10.65 -5.48
CA LEU A 445 -20.54 -11.10 -6.33
C LEU A 445 -21.06 -11.27 -7.75
N CYS A 446 -20.47 -10.55 -8.69
CA CYS A 446 -20.82 -10.57 -10.10
C CYS A 446 -19.62 -10.97 -10.94
N GLN A 447 -19.86 -11.70 -12.01
CA GLN A 447 -18.85 -12.03 -13.01
C GLN A 447 -19.07 -11.18 -14.26
N ALA A 448 -18.00 -10.55 -14.75
CA ALA A 448 -17.98 -9.94 -16.08
C ALA A 448 -16.67 -10.31 -16.78
N GLY A 449 -16.78 -11.03 -17.90
CA GLY A 449 -15.68 -11.74 -18.54
C GLY A 449 -15.00 -12.71 -17.57
N LYS A 450 -13.69 -12.55 -17.41
CA LYS A 450 -12.86 -13.35 -16.49
C LYS A 450 -12.74 -12.76 -15.07
N TYR A 451 -13.39 -11.63 -14.80
CA TYR A 451 -13.22 -10.89 -13.56
C TYR A 451 -14.43 -11.03 -12.64
N LEU A 452 -14.15 -11.04 -11.34
CA LEU A 452 -15.15 -10.99 -10.28
C LEU A 452 -15.24 -9.57 -9.73
N PHE A 453 -16.46 -9.09 -9.56
CA PHE A 453 -16.78 -7.78 -9.00
C PHE A 453 -17.62 -7.94 -7.74
N ALA A 454 -17.24 -7.24 -6.68
CA ALA A 454 -17.98 -7.19 -5.42
C ALA A 454 -18.71 -5.86 -5.32
N VAL A 455 -20.03 -5.87 -5.56
CA VAL A 455 -20.88 -4.68 -5.50
C VAL A 455 -21.58 -4.62 -4.13
N PRO A 456 -21.37 -3.59 -3.30
CA PRO A 456 -21.96 -3.52 -1.96
C PRO A 456 -23.48 -3.64 -1.99
N VAL A 457 -24.05 -4.53 -1.18
CA VAL A 457 -25.51 -4.76 -1.14
C VAL A 457 -26.27 -3.47 -0.80
N VAL A 458 -25.69 -2.61 0.04
CA VAL A 458 -26.28 -1.31 0.42
C VAL A 458 -26.51 -0.36 -0.76
N SER A 459 -25.77 -0.52 -1.86
CA SER A 459 -25.91 0.30 -3.06
C SER A 459 -26.84 -0.32 -4.10
N VAL A 460 -27.24 -1.58 -3.92
CA VAL A 460 -28.03 -2.38 -4.85
C VAL A 460 -29.46 -2.46 -4.34
N GLU A 461 -30.41 -2.07 -5.19
CA GLU A 461 -31.83 -2.19 -4.91
C GLU A 461 -32.29 -3.65 -5.07
N ARG A 462 -31.88 -4.31 -6.16
CA ARG A 462 -32.17 -5.72 -6.43
C ARG A 462 -31.33 -6.25 -7.60
N ALA A 463 -31.17 -7.58 -7.64
CA ALA A 463 -30.73 -8.28 -8.85
C ALA A 463 -31.90 -8.38 -9.85
N VAL A 464 -31.61 -8.20 -11.14
CA VAL A 464 -32.59 -8.20 -12.23
C VAL A 464 -32.05 -9.01 -13.40
N ASP A 465 -32.97 -9.61 -14.16
CA ASP A 465 -32.65 -10.08 -15.51
C ASP A 465 -32.97 -8.93 -16.49
N LEU A 466 -32.08 -8.70 -17.45
CA LEU A 466 -32.14 -7.59 -18.41
C LEU A 466 -32.36 -8.16 -19.82
N PRO A 467 -33.61 -8.42 -20.25
CA PRO A 467 -33.89 -8.94 -21.58
C PRO A 467 -33.36 -8.01 -22.67
N THR A 468 -32.67 -8.58 -23.65
CA THR A 468 -32.08 -7.81 -24.77
C THR A 468 -33.17 -7.07 -25.57
N ALA A 469 -34.38 -7.63 -25.62
CA ALA A 469 -35.55 -7.02 -26.27
C ALA A 469 -36.02 -5.69 -25.62
N ARG A 470 -35.58 -5.39 -24.39
CA ARG A 470 -35.92 -4.14 -23.68
C ARG A 470 -34.76 -3.16 -23.60
N ILE A 471 -33.65 -3.45 -24.28
CA ILE A 471 -32.52 -2.53 -24.36
C ILE A 471 -32.71 -1.62 -25.57
N ARG A 472 -32.85 -0.32 -25.33
CA ARG A 472 -32.93 0.71 -26.38
C ARG A 472 -31.63 1.48 -26.46
N LEU A 473 -31.23 1.82 -27.68
CA LEU A 473 -30.10 2.68 -27.92
C LEU A 473 -30.61 4.08 -28.29
N SER A 474 -30.22 5.09 -27.54
CA SER A 474 -30.57 6.49 -27.79
C SER A 474 -29.32 7.36 -27.61
N GLU A 475 -28.99 8.18 -28.61
CA GLU A 475 -27.83 9.09 -28.60
C GLU A 475 -26.49 8.41 -28.23
N GLY A 476 -26.30 7.16 -28.67
CA GLY A 476 -25.08 6.38 -28.38
C GLY A 476 -25.05 5.72 -26.99
N GLN A 477 -26.07 5.94 -26.16
CA GLN A 477 -26.22 5.34 -24.84
C GLN A 477 -27.25 4.22 -24.85
N SER A 478 -27.02 3.21 -24.02
CA SER A 478 -27.95 2.10 -23.83
C SER A 478 -28.86 2.38 -22.63
N PHE A 479 -30.15 2.12 -22.79
CA PHE A 479 -31.16 2.21 -21.76
C PHE A 479 -31.91 0.89 -21.68
N TRP A 480 -32.36 0.52 -20.48
CA TRP A 480 -33.22 -0.63 -20.26
C TRP A 480 -34.59 -0.15 -19.79
N ASP A 481 -35.64 -0.54 -20.50
CA ASP A 481 -37.01 -0.18 -20.14
C ASP A 481 -37.56 -1.19 -19.12
N GLU A 482 -37.86 -0.71 -17.91
CA GLU A 482 -38.49 -1.51 -16.87
C GLU A 482 -39.98 -1.75 -17.18
N GLU A 483 -40.54 -2.82 -16.65
CA GLU A 483 -41.92 -3.30 -16.91
C GLU A 483 -43.05 -2.36 -16.39
N GLY A 484 -42.69 -1.13 -15.99
CA GLY A 484 -43.58 -0.04 -15.56
C GLY A 484 -43.42 1.27 -16.35
N GLY A 485 -42.67 1.27 -17.46
CA GLY A 485 -42.55 2.42 -18.38
C GLY A 485 -41.42 3.41 -18.06
N GLU A 486 -40.56 3.10 -17.09
CA GLU A 486 -39.38 3.89 -16.75
C GLU A 486 -38.16 3.39 -17.51
N SER A 487 -37.43 4.33 -18.13
CA SER A 487 -36.20 4.02 -18.88
C SER A 487 -34.98 4.27 -17.99
N ILE A 488 -34.25 3.20 -17.70
CA ILE A 488 -33.13 3.21 -16.75
C ILE A 488 -31.81 3.13 -17.53
N PRO A 489 -30.84 4.03 -17.29
CA PRO A 489 -29.54 3.97 -17.95
C PRO A 489 -28.86 2.62 -17.72
N LEU A 490 -28.44 1.98 -18.82
CA LEU A 490 -27.73 0.71 -18.80
C LEU A 490 -26.22 0.97 -18.81
N VAL A 491 -25.55 0.52 -17.76
CA VAL A 491 -24.11 0.67 -17.55
C VAL A 491 -23.41 -0.66 -17.78
N ARG A 492 -22.20 -0.60 -18.34
CA ARG A 492 -21.33 -1.74 -18.61
C ARG A 492 -19.92 -1.45 -18.11
N PHE A 493 -19.17 -2.50 -17.77
CA PHE A 493 -17.75 -2.35 -17.46
C PHE A 493 -16.95 -2.01 -18.73
N PRO A 494 -16.23 -0.88 -18.78
CA PRO A 494 -15.48 -0.48 -19.96
C PRO A 494 -14.36 -1.47 -20.28
N ARG A 495 -14.11 -1.73 -21.58
CA ARG A 495 -13.00 -2.58 -22.07
C ARG A 495 -13.05 -4.05 -21.63
N ILE A 496 -14.12 -4.50 -20.99
CA ILE A 496 -14.39 -5.92 -20.81
C ILE A 496 -15.19 -6.37 -22.03
N PRO A 497 -14.60 -7.20 -22.91
CA PRO A 497 -15.34 -7.76 -24.02
C PRO A 497 -16.47 -8.59 -23.43
N TRP A 498 -17.65 -8.49 -24.04
CA TRP A 498 -18.65 -9.54 -23.91
C TRP A 498 -17.95 -10.87 -24.17
N THR A 499 -18.11 -11.87 -23.30
CA THR A 499 -17.85 -13.25 -23.72
C THR A 499 -18.85 -13.60 -24.82
N GLN A 500 -18.49 -13.32 -26.07
CA GLN A 500 -19.08 -14.00 -27.23
C GLN A 500 -18.54 -15.42 -27.23
N ALA A 501 -19.10 -16.25 -26.35
CA ALA A 501 -19.15 -17.67 -26.64
C ALA A 501 -20.26 -17.83 -27.69
N ASP A 502 -19.84 -17.98 -28.95
CA ASP A 502 -20.64 -18.49 -30.07
C ASP A 502 -21.85 -17.65 -30.50
N GLY A 503 -21.63 -16.60 -31.32
CA GLY A 503 -22.49 -16.20 -32.46
C GLY A 503 -24.01 -15.98 -32.26
N ASN A 504 -24.57 -16.14 -31.07
CA ASN A 504 -25.98 -16.08 -30.77
C ASN A 504 -26.24 -14.92 -29.80
N SER A 505 -27.19 -14.08 -30.18
CA SER A 505 -27.77 -13.05 -29.32
C SER A 505 -28.30 -13.70 -28.03
N ARG A 506 -27.65 -13.43 -26.88
CA ARG A 506 -28.19 -13.87 -25.58
C ARG A 506 -29.58 -13.24 -25.36
N PRO A 507 -30.56 -13.99 -24.83
CA PRO A 507 -31.94 -13.52 -24.63
C PRO A 507 -32.03 -12.38 -23.61
N GLY A 508 -31.09 -12.31 -22.67
CA GLY A 508 -30.98 -11.27 -21.66
C GLY A 508 -29.67 -11.40 -20.89
N TYR A 509 -29.44 -10.45 -20.00
CA TYR A 509 -28.25 -10.37 -19.18
C TYR A 509 -28.61 -10.28 -17.70
N PRO A 510 -27.99 -11.10 -16.84
CA PRO A 510 -28.03 -10.86 -15.41
C PRO A 510 -27.50 -9.46 -15.11
N GLY A 511 -28.10 -8.78 -14.14
CA GLY A 511 -27.70 -7.43 -13.79
C GLY A 511 -28.09 -7.04 -12.39
N LEU A 512 -27.57 -5.90 -11.96
CA LEU A 512 -27.90 -5.28 -10.69
C LEU A 512 -28.53 -3.91 -10.93
N LEU A 513 -29.70 -3.68 -10.34
CA LEU A 513 -30.26 -2.34 -10.25
C LEU A 513 -29.66 -1.65 -9.03
N TYR A 514 -28.90 -0.58 -9.25
CA TYR A 514 -28.20 0.14 -8.19
C TYR A 514 -28.51 1.64 -8.23
N ARG A 515 -28.29 2.33 -7.11
CA ARG A 515 -28.64 3.73 -6.96
C ARG A 515 -27.42 4.58 -6.65
N VAL A 516 -27.32 5.72 -7.35
CA VAL A 516 -26.32 6.76 -7.08
C VAL A 516 -27.05 8.08 -6.92
N GLY A 517 -27.15 8.57 -5.69
CA GLY A 517 -27.97 9.74 -5.37
C GLY A 517 -29.47 9.46 -5.66
N PRO A 518 -30.17 10.34 -6.40
CA PRO A 518 -31.58 10.13 -6.76
C PRO A 518 -31.79 9.28 -8.02
N GLN A 519 -30.75 8.97 -8.78
CA GLN A 519 -30.87 8.24 -10.06
C GLN A 519 -30.61 6.74 -9.90
N ARG A 520 -31.39 5.93 -10.63
CA ARG A 520 -31.23 4.48 -10.77
C ARG A 520 -30.41 4.13 -12.01
N TYR A 521 -29.68 3.04 -11.92
CA TYR A 521 -28.83 2.51 -12.98
C TYR A 521 -28.94 0.99 -13.03
N ALA A 522 -28.89 0.43 -14.23
CA ALA A 522 -28.84 -1.02 -14.45
C ALA A 522 -27.41 -1.41 -14.85
N LEU A 523 -26.72 -2.19 -14.02
CA LEU A 523 -25.39 -2.74 -14.34
C LEU A 523 -25.57 -4.12 -14.98
N ALA A 524 -25.22 -4.27 -16.26
CA ALA A 524 -25.23 -5.57 -16.93
C ALA A 524 -23.93 -6.34 -16.67
N VAL A 525 -24.06 -7.63 -16.32
CA VAL A 525 -22.95 -8.55 -16.03
C VAL A 525 -23.16 -9.90 -16.71
N ASP A 526 -22.14 -10.75 -16.76
CA ASP A 526 -22.26 -12.10 -17.33
C ASP A 526 -22.98 -13.07 -16.37
N ALA A 527 -22.74 -12.93 -15.06
CA ALA A 527 -23.44 -13.70 -14.03
C ALA A 527 -23.50 -12.96 -12.70
N VAL A 528 -24.56 -13.20 -11.92
CA VAL A 528 -24.65 -12.82 -10.50
C VAL A 528 -24.50 -14.11 -9.69
N LEU A 529 -23.39 -14.24 -8.96
CA LEU A 529 -23.02 -15.45 -8.23
C LEU A 529 -23.65 -15.53 -6.83
N GLY A 530 -24.16 -14.41 -6.32
CA GLY A 530 -24.89 -14.34 -5.05
C GLY A 530 -24.33 -13.31 -4.08
N GLU A 531 -24.90 -13.26 -2.88
CA GLU A 531 -24.41 -12.40 -1.80
C GLU A 531 -23.32 -13.11 -0.98
N THR A 532 -22.25 -12.40 -0.67
CA THR A 532 -21.21 -12.90 0.22
C THR A 532 -20.59 -11.78 1.04
N ASP A 533 -20.03 -12.13 2.19
CA ASP A 533 -19.23 -11.22 2.99
C ASP A 533 -17.82 -11.17 2.41
N VAL A 534 -17.38 -9.96 2.04
CA VAL A 534 -16.05 -9.72 1.48
C VAL A 534 -15.25 -8.78 2.35
N VAL A 535 -13.97 -9.04 2.47
CA VAL A 535 -13.04 -8.23 3.25
C VAL A 535 -12.47 -7.16 2.32
N VAL A 536 -12.93 -5.92 2.46
CA VAL A 536 -12.54 -4.83 1.55
C VAL A 536 -11.25 -4.17 2.03
N ARG A 537 -10.30 -4.05 1.12
CA ARG A 537 -9.09 -3.23 1.26
C ARG A 537 -9.14 -2.07 0.26
N SER A 538 -9.03 -0.85 0.78
CA SER A 538 -8.94 0.35 -0.05
C SER A 538 -7.60 0.39 -0.78
N LEU A 539 -7.64 0.71 -2.07
CA LEU A 539 -6.44 1.01 -2.86
C LEU A 539 -5.91 2.40 -2.42
N LYS A 540 -4.60 2.52 -2.15
CA LYS A 540 -3.98 3.82 -1.82
C LYS A 540 -3.95 4.72 -3.08
N GLU A 541 -4.06 6.04 -2.87
CA GLU A 541 -4.11 7.04 -3.94
C GLU A 541 -2.92 6.93 -4.90
N GLY A 542 -3.20 6.78 -6.20
CA GLY A 542 -2.23 6.72 -7.29
C GLY A 542 -2.60 5.74 -8.41
N ASP A 543 -3.24 4.61 -8.06
CA ASP A 543 -3.45 3.49 -9.00
C ASP A 543 -4.87 3.35 -9.57
N ALA A 544 -5.86 4.05 -9.01
CA ALA A 544 -7.23 3.95 -9.48
C ALA A 544 -7.47 4.92 -10.65
N ARG A 545 -7.46 4.41 -11.89
CA ARG A 545 -8.13 5.07 -13.04
C ARG A 545 -9.65 5.07 -12.81
N GLY A 546 -10.13 5.82 -11.83
CA GLY A 546 -11.53 6.23 -11.63
C GLY A 546 -12.64 5.18 -11.78
N GLN A 547 -12.38 3.87 -11.74
CA GLN A 547 -13.39 2.83 -12.02
C GLN A 547 -13.48 1.77 -10.93
N VAL A 548 -12.53 1.77 -10.01
CA VAL A 548 -12.36 0.78 -8.95
C VAL A 548 -12.22 1.54 -7.63
N ALA A 549 -13.11 1.26 -6.69
CA ALA A 549 -13.10 1.81 -5.34
C ALA A 549 -12.16 1.03 -4.40
N GLY A 550 -11.86 -0.23 -4.72
CA GLY A 550 -10.96 -1.06 -3.90
C GLY A 550 -10.87 -2.50 -4.41
N MET A 551 -10.19 -3.35 -3.62
CA MET A 551 -10.14 -4.80 -3.82
C MET A 551 -10.77 -5.50 -2.62
N ALA A 552 -11.50 -6.58 -2.88
CA ALA A 552 -12.16 -7.39 -1.87
C ALA A 552 -11.54 -8.79 -1.86
N LEU A 553 -11.23 -9.28 -0.66
CA LEU A 553 -10.85 -10.67 -0.42
C LEU A 553 -12.10 -11.45 0.00
N MET A 554 -12.42 -12.51 -0.72
CA MET A 554 -13.53 -13.40 -0.40
C MET A 554 -13.14 -14.43 0.65
N ALA A 555 -14.13 -15.03 1.32
CA ALA A 555 -13.91 -16.07 2.33
C ALA A 555 -13.17 -17.31 1.80
N ASP A 556 -13.26 -17.58 0.50
CA ASP A 556 -12.56 -18.66 -0.20
C ASP A 556 -11.16 -18.27 -0.69
N GLY A 557 -10.67 -17.08 -0.35
CA GLY A 557 -9.38 -16.54 -0.79
C GLY A 557 -9.38 -15.91 -2.18
N GLY A 558 -10.52 -15.91 -2.90
CA GLY A 558 -10.66 -15.25 -4.19
C GLY A 558 -10.57 -13.72 -4.08
N ILE A 559 -10.08 -13.08 -5.15
CA ILE A 559 -10.01 -11.62 -5.25
C ILE A 559 -11.16 -11.12 -6.12
N ALA A 560 -11.95 -10.19 -5.58
CA ALA A 560 -12.98 -9.47 -6.30
C ALA A 560 -12.66 -7.97 -6.37
N ILE A 561 -13.01 -7.33 -7.47
CA ILE A 561 -12.82 -5.90 -7.67
C ILE A 561 -14.03 -5.17 -7.10
N VAL A 562 -13.84 -4.18 -6.23
CA VAL A 562 -14.94 -3.33 -5.75
C VAL A 562 -15.08 -2.15 -6.72
N PRO A 563 -16.15 -2.09 -7.53
CA PRO A 563 -16.26 -1.03 -8.52
C PRO A 563 -16.66 0.31 -7.90
N ASP A 564 -16.19 1.40 -8.50
CA ASP A 564 -16.67 2.74 -8.17
C ASP A 564 -17.98 3.00 -8.92
N LEU A 565 -19.11 2.78 -8.24
CA LEU A 565 -20.46 2.91 -8.81
C LEU A 565 -20.77 4.34 -9.27
N LEU A 566 -20.18 5.37 -8.62
CA LEU A 566 -20.38 6.77 -8.99
C LEU A 566 -19.69 7.08 -10.31
N ASN A 567 -18.47 6.60 -10.50
CA ASN A 567 -17.76 6.82 -11.76
C ASN A 567 -18.24 5.90 -12.89
N LEU A 568 -18.70 4.67 -12.60
CA LEU A 568 -19.41 3.83 -13.57
C LEU A 568 -20.65 4.53 -14.12
N ALA A 569 -21.39 5.26 -13.26
CA ALA A 569 -22.54 6.06 -13.68
C ALA A 569 -22.17 7.26 -14.57
N ARG A 570 -20.89 7.71 -14.55
CA ARG A 570 -20.36 8.84 -15.34
C ARG A 570 -19.76 8.42 -16.68
N LEU A 571 -19.35 7.15 -16.83
CA LEU A 571 -18.71 6.60 -18.04
C LEU A 571 -19.71 6.22 -19.14
N ARG A 572 -20.74 7.06 -19.30
CA ARG A 572 -21.84 6.86 -20.25
C ARG A 572 -21.40 6.95 -21.71
#